data_AF-A0A529Q662-F1
#
_entry.id   AF-A0A529Q662-F1
#
_cell.length_a   1.000
_cell.length_b   1.000
_cell.length_c   1.000
_cell.angle_alpha   90.00
_cell.angle_beta   90.00
_cell.angle_gamma   90.00
#
_symmetry.space_group_name_H-M   'P 1'
#
loop_
_entity.id
_entity.type
_entity.pdbx_description
1 polymer ?
#
loop_
_entity_poly.entity_id
_entity_poly.type
_entity_poly.pdbx_seq_one_letter_code
_entity_poly.pdbx_strand_id
1 'polypeptide(L)'
;LFTGAGRALVTLGDGSEFAHLGGHVLLDPARGGLLADLLPPWIHTRAASPQAAIFRWLLDRLIEERDAGQPGAQLASAQLTQLLFIEILRSHLDRASLMPAGWLKALAEPRIAPALRLMHGDPARAWHLEELAKACAMSRTSFAVHFRT
;
A
#
# COMPACT_ATOMS: atom_id res chain seq x y z
N LEU A 1 -0.98 23.02 3.84
CA LEU A 1 -0.07 23.38 4.95
C LEU A 1 -0.82 23.20 6.26
N PHE A 2 -0.75 22.02 6.87
CA PHE A 2 -1.26 21.80 8.23
C PHE A 2 -0.06 21.83 9.17
N THR A 3 0.34 23.03 9.58
CA THR A 3 1.35 23.25 10.61
C THR A 3 0.65 23.88 11.80
N GLY A 4 0.29 23.05 12.77
CA GLY A 4 -0.35 23.46 14.02
C GLY A 4 -0.18 22.35 15.04
N ALA A 5 0.90 22.41 15.82
CA ALA A 5 1.00 21.64 17.05
C ALA A 5 -0.10 22.13 18.01
N GLY A 6 -1.02 21.26 18.40
CA GLY A 6 -1.96 21.56 19.49
C GLY A 6 -3.46 21.43 19.21
N ARG A 7 -3.90 20.54 18.33
CA ARG A 7 -5.12 19.69 18.45
C ARG A 7 -5.40 19.07 17.08
N ALA A 8 -5.17 17.77 16.97
CA ALA A 8 -5.31 17.02 15.72
C ALA A 8 -6.67 16.32 15.59
N LEU A 9 -7.57 16.50 16.56
CA LEU A 9 -8.92 15.99 16.53
C LEU A 9 -9.86 17.19 16.52
N VAL A 10 -10.68 17.29 15.47
CA VAL A 10 -11.74 18.29 15.35
C VAL A 10 -13.06 17.53 15.38
N THR A 11 -13.89 17.83 16.37
CA THR A 11 -15.26 17.30 16.44
C THR A 11 -16.17 18.22 15.62
N LEU A 12 -16.87 17.64 14.64
CA LEU A 12 -17.91 18.32 13.87
C LEU A 12 -19.27 17.76 14.31
N GLY A 13 -20.24 18.64 14.62
CA GLY A 13 -21.53 18.22 15.18
C GLY A 13 -21.39 17.64 16.60
N ASP A 14 -22.11 16.56 16.90
CA ASP A 14 -22.00 15.83 18.17
C ASP A 14 -20.87 14.78 18.18
N GLY A 15 -20.20 14.58 17.04
CA GLY A 15 -19.10 13.63 16.89
C GLY A 15 -19.47 12.16 16.90
N SER A 16 -20.76 11.81 16.83
CA SER A 16 -21.24 10.43 16.99
C SER A 16 -21.35 9.65 15.67
N GLU A 17 -21.45 10.36 14.54
CA GLU A 17 -21.73 9.72 13.24
C GLU A 17 -20.48 9.14 12.57
N PHE A 18 -19.35 9.85 12.59
CA PHE A 18 -18.09 9.37 12.01
C PHE A 18 -16.86 10.02 12.65
N ALA A 19 -15.76 9.27 12.68
CA ALA A 19 -14.43 9.76 13.00
C ALA A 19 -13.59 9.86 11.73
N HIS A 20 -12.86 10.96 11.57
CA HIS A 20 -11.94 11.16 10.45
C HIS A 20 -10.52 11.33 10.96
N LEU A 21 -9.60 10.50 10.46
CA LEU A 21 -8.17 10.63 10.70
C LEU A 21 -7.47 10.93 9.37
N GLY A 22 -6.81 12.09 9.32
CA GLY A 22 -6.09 12.56 8.14
C GLY A 22 -4.57 12.46 8.31
N GLY A 23 -3.87 12.19 7.21
CA GLY A 23 -2.42 12.14 7.15
C GLY A 23 -1.92 12.32 5.72
N HIS A 24 -0.61 12.40 5.54
CA HIS A 24 0.02 12.40 4.23
C HIS A 24 1.21 11.44 4.23
N VAL A 25 1.45 10.80 3.09
CA VAL A 25 2.62 9.96 2.85
C VAL A 25 3.48 10.67 1.82
N LEU A 26 4.74 10.91 2.17
CA LEU A 26 5.72 11.41 1.22
C LEU A 26 6.28 10.23 0.44
N LEU A 27 6.16 10.30 -0.88
CA LEU A 27 6.75 9.32 -1.78
C LEU A 27 8.06 9.86 -2.35
N ASP A 28 8.97 8.96 -2.65
CA ASP A 28 10.22 9.29 -3.32
C ASP A 28 9.94 9.99 -4.67
N PRO A 29 10.53 11.16 -4.98
CA PRO A 29 10.20 11.88 -6.20
C PRO A 29 10.55 11.13 -7.50
N ALA A 30 11.56 10.26 -7.48
CA ALA A 30 12.01 9.53 -8.66
C ALA A 30 11.20 8.25 -8.90
N ARG A 31 10.66 7.63 -7.85
CA ARG A 31 9.99 6.31 -7.91
C ARG A 31 8.53 6.33 -7.46
N GLY A 32 8.10 7.39 -6.79
CA GLY A 32 6.80 7.55 -6.15
C GLY A 32 5.65 7.75 -7.13
N GLY A 33 5.92 8.33 -8.31
CA GLY A 33 4.91 8.52 -9.36
C GLY A 33 4.25 7.20 -9.76
N LEU A 34 5.04 6.13 -9.87
CA LEU A 34 4.54 4.79 -10.18
C LEU A 34 3.49 4.32 -9.17
N LEU A 35 3.69 4.55 -7.87
CA LEU A 35 2.72 4.17 -6.85
C LEU A 35 1.50 5.09 -6.85
N ALA A 36 1.73 6.40 -6.96
CA ALA A 36 0.64 7.38 -7.00
C ALA A 36 -0.33 7.15 -8.16
N ASP A 37 0.20 6.83 -9.36
CA ASP A 37 -0.59 6.60 -10.57
C ASP A 37 -1.48 5.35 -10.50
N LEU A 38 -1.15 4.40 -9.62
CA LEU A 38 -1.93 3.17 -9.44
C LEU A 38 -2.95 3.26 -8.32
N LEU A 39 -2.86 4.27 -7.45
CA LEU A 39 -3.81 4.42 -6.37
C LEU A 39 -5.05 5.13 -6.88
N PRO A 40 -6.25 4.55 -6.69
CA PRO A 40 -7.47 5.27 -7.00
C PRO A 40 -7.59 6.49 -6.08
N PRO A 41 -8.37 7.51 -6.48
CA PRO A 41 -8.64 8.66 -5.61
C PRO A 41 -9.29 8.24 -4.28
N TRP A 42 -9.96 7.08 -4.25
CA TRP A 42 -10.60 6.53 -3.07
C TRP A 42 -10.43 5.01 -2.99
N ILE A 43 -10.03 4.51 -1.83
CA ILE A 43 -10.03 3.08 -1.50
C ILE A 43 -11.17 2.83 -0.51
N HIS A 44 -12.20 2.11 -0.96
CA HIS A 44 -13.36 1.78 -0.11
C HIS A 44 -13.24 0.36 0.46
N THR A 45 -13.20 0.27 1.80
CA THR A 45 -13.17 -0.99 2.53
C THR A 45 -14.46 -1.19 3.31
N ARG A 46 -15.16 -2.30 3.04
CA ARG A 46 -16.42 -2.63 3.73
C ARG A 46 -16.14 -2.96 5.19
N ALA A 47 -16.97 -2.45 6.09
CA ALA A 47 -16.83 -2.67 7.54
C ALA A 47 -16.82 -4.16 7.95
N ALA A 48 -17.50 -5.03 7.19
CA ALA A 48 -17.54 -6.47 7.42
C ALA A 48 -16.34 -7.25 6.86
N SER A 49 -15.37 -6.57 6.23
CA SER A 49 -14.17 -7.24 5.70
C SER A 49 -13.15 -7.53 6.81
N PRO A 50 -12.36 -8.61 6.71
CA PRO A 50 -11.26 -8.88 7.64
C PRO A 50 -10.27 -7.70 7.76
N GLN A 51 -10.00 -7.03 6.64
CA GLN A 51 -9.10 -5.87 6.58
C GLN A 51 -9.64 -4.68 7.39
N ALA A 52 -10.96 -4.50 7.48
CA ALA A 52 -11.54 -3.43 8.30
C ALA A 52 -11.26 -3.63 9.81
N ALA A 53 -11.16 -4.87 10.27
CA ALA A 53 -10.79 -5.15 11.67
C ALA A 53 -9.34 -4.74 11.95
N ILE A 54 -8.42 -5.02 11.01
CA ILE A 54 -7.01 -4.61 11.10
C ILE A 54 -6.90 -3.07 11.11
N PHE A 55 -7.61 -2.39 10.20
CA PHE A 55 -7.59 -0.92 10.15
C PHE A 55 -8.12 -0.31 11.44
N ARG A 56 -9.22 -0.86 11.98
CA ARG A 56 -9.80 -0.39 13.24
C ARG A 56 -8.80 -0.53 14.38
N TRP A 57 -8.17 -1.69 14.53
CA TRP A 57 -7.15 -1.90 15.56
C TRP A 57 -5.98 -0.92 15.43
N LEU A 58 -5.47 -0.68 14.21
CA LEU A 58 -4.39 0.29 13.98
C LEU A 58 -4.80 1.73 14.32
N LEU A 59 -6.02 2.12 13.96
CA LEU A 59 -6.56 3.45 14.25
C LEU A 59 -6.77 3.64 15.76
N ASP A 60 -7.36 2.66 16.44
CA ASP A 60 -7.56 2.69 17.89
C ASP A 60 -6.19 2.81 18.59
N ARG A 61 -5.19 2.04 18.14
CA ARG A 61 -3.83 2.12 18.68
C ARG A 61 -3.17 3.49 18.44
N LEU A 62 -3.38 4.11 17.27
CA LEU A 62 -2.90 5.46 16.99
C LEU A 62 -3.53 6.51 17.90
N ILE A 63 -4.81 6.36 18.23
CA ILE A 63 -5.53 7.25 19.16
C ILE A 63 -4.98 7.06 20.57
N GLU A 64 -4.90 5.81 21.04
CA GLU A 64 -4.34 5.47 22.36
C GLU A 64 -2.91 6.02 22.53
N GLU A 65 -2.05 5.85 21.52
CA GLU A 65 -0.65 6.27 21.59
C GLU A 65 -0.53 7.80 21.68
N ARG A 66 -1.41 8.54 21.00
CA ARG A 66 -1.50 10.00 21.14
C ARG A 66 -1.98 10.42 22.52
N ASP A 67 -3.04 9.79 23.01
CA ASP A 67 -3.71 10.20 24.26
C ASP A 67 -2.88 9.84 25.49
N ALA A 68 -2.13 8.74 25.44
CA ALA A 68 -1.30 8.26 26.55
C ALA A 68 -0.04 9.12 26.79
N GLY A 69 0.42 9.89 25.79
CA GLY A 69 1.55 10.83 25.93
C GLY A 69 2.86 10.20 26.38
N GLN A 70 3.08 8.90 26.09
CA GLN A 70 4.24 8.15 26.58
C GLN A 70 5.54 8.56 25.88
N PRO A 71 6.71 8.37 26.52
CA PRO A 71 8.00 8.49 25.83
C PRO A 71 8.04 7.60 24.59
N GLY A 72 8.37 8.19 23.44
CA GLY A 72 8.41 7.47 22.16
C GLY A 72 7.10 7.49 21.36
N ALA A 73 6.02 8.11 21.86
CA ALA A 73 4.71 8.15 21.20
C ALA A 73 4.76 8.65 19.74
N GLN A 74 5.63 9.62 19.43
CA GLN A 74 5.81 10.11 18.06
C GLN A 74 6.37 9.03 17.12
N LEU A 75 7.39 8.29 17.56
CA LEU A 75 7.98 7.21 16.78
C LEU A 75 6.99 6.05 16.61
N ALA A 76 6.32 5.65 17.69
CA ALA A 76 5.29 4.62 17.66
C ALA A 76 4.15 5.01 16.70
N SER A 77 3.66 6.25 16.78
CA SER A 77 2.63 6.76 15.87
C SER A 77 3.07 6.75 14.41
N ALA A 78 4.33 7.12 14.13
CA ALA A 78 4.88 7.07 12.78
C ALA A 78 4.93 5.63 12.24
N GLN A 79 5.37 4.66 13.05
CA GLN A 79 5.42 3.25 12.68
C GLN A 79 4.02 2.65 12.47
N LEU A 80 3.07 2.97 13.34
CA LEU A 80 1.67 2.55 13.19
C LEU A 80 1.03 3.13 11.92
N THR A 81 1.31 4.40 11.61
CA THR A 81 0.82 5.04 10.38
C THR A 81 1.42 4.37 9.14
N GLN A 82 2.70 4.03 9.17
CA GLN A 82 3.36 3.31 8.09
C GLN A 82 2.78 1.91 7.90
N LEU A 83 2.50 1.20 9.00
CA LEU A 83 1.84 -0.11 8.96
C LEU A 83 0.42 0.01 8.40
N LEU A 84 -0.36 1.00 8.82
CA LEU A 84 -1.70 1.28 8.29
C LEU A 84 -1.66 1.52 6.79
N PHE A 85 -0.69 2.30 6.29
CA PHE A 85 -0.52 2.51 4.86
C PHE A 85 -0.23 1.19 4.12
N ILE A 86 0.67 0.35 4.64
CA ILE A 86 0.97 -0.96 4.05
C ILE A 86 -0.28 -1.85 4.00
N GLU A 87 -1.06 -1.90 5.08
CA GLU A 87 -2.29 -2.69 5.14
C GLU A 87 -3.37 -2.18 4.18
N ILE A 88 -3.46 -0.85 3.96
CA ILE A 88 -4.33 -0.26 2.94
C ILE A 88 -3.90 -0.72 1.53
N LEU A 89 -2.60 -0.67 1.23
CA LEU A 89 -2.07 -1.12 -0.06
C LEU A 89 -2.33 -2.62 -0.28
N ARG A 90 -2.10 -3.45 0.74
CA ARG A 90 -2.38 -4.90 0.68
C ARG A 90 -3.86 -5.17 0.44
N SER A 91 -4.74 -4.48 1.15
CA SER A 91 -6.19 -4.62 0.97
C SER A 91 -6.64 -4.22 -0.44
N HIS A 92 -6.01 -3.19 -1.01
CA HIS A 92 -6.29 -2.77 -2.39
C HIS A 92 -5.81 -3.80 -3.40
N LEU A 93 -4.59 -4.33 -3.21
CA LEU A 93 -4.00 -5.35 -4.08
C LEU A 93 -4.70 -6.70 -4.05
N ASP A 94 -5.18 -7.14 -2.88
CA ASP A 94 -5.93 -8.39 -2.76
C ASP A 94 -7.25 -8.35 -3.55
N ARG A 95 -7.78 -7.15 -3.78
CA ARG A 95 -9.03 -6.90 -4.53
C ARG A 95 -8.77 -6.57 -6.02
N ALA A 96 -7.52 -6.67 -6.46
CA ALA A 96 -7.03 -6.18 -7.75
C ALA A 96 -7.30 -7.06 -8.97
N SER A 97 -8.19 -8.06 -8.88
CA SER A 97 -8.60 -8.85 -10.05
C SER A 97 -9.14 -7.97 -11.20
N LEU A 98 -9.54 -6.73 -10.91
CA LEU A 98 -10.04 -5.72 -11.85
C LEU A 98 -9.13 -4.50 -12.02
N MET A 99 -7.90 -4.48 -11.49
CA MET A 99 -7.01 -3.32 -11.68
C MET A 99 -6.53 -3.21 -13.14
N PRO A 100 -6.36 -1.98 -13.67
CA PRO A 100 -5.64 -1.76 -14.92
C PRO A 100 -4.26 -2.42 -14.91
N ALA A 101 -3.75 -2.82 -16.07
CA ALA A 101 -2.40 -3.35 -16.19
C ALA A 101 -1.39 -2.31 -15.64
N GLY A 102 -0.52 -2.74 -14.72
CA GLY A 102 0.40 -1.85 -14.01
C GLY A 102 1.37 -2.63 -13.12
N TRP A 103 2.49 -2.01 -12.73
CA TRP A 103 3.59 -2.67 -12.02
C TRP A 103 3.15 -3.35 -10.70
N LEU A 104 2.23 -2.74 -9.95
CA LEU A 104 1.74 -3.28 -8.67
C LEU A 104 0.83 -4.51 -8.89
N LYS A 105 -0.01 -4.49 -9.95
CA LYS A 105 -0.78 -5.67 -10.37
C LYS A 105 0.14 -6.79 -10.82
N ALA A 106 1.20 -6.47 -11.55
CA ALA A 106 2.16 -7.45 -12.03
C ALA A 106 2.95 -8.09 -10.86
N LEU A 107 3.23 -7.34 -9.79
CA LEU A 107 3.79 -7.89 -8.53
C LEU A 107 2.79 -8.74 -7.74
N ALA A 108 1.49 -8.41 -7.82
CA ALA A 108 0.43 -9.21 -7.20
C ALA A 108 0.07 -10.46 -8.02
N GLU A 109 0.38 -10.50 -9.33
CA GLU A 109 0.15 -11.66 -10.20
C GLU A 109 1.17 -12.76 -9.91
N PRO A 110 0.75 -13.90 -9.30
CA PRO A 110 1.67 -14.94 -8.85
C PRO A 110 2.54 -15.51 -9.96
N ARG A 111 2.01 -15.50 -11.19
CA ARG A 111 2.66 -16.03 -12.38
C ARG A 111 3.83 -15.20 -12.88
N ILE A 112 3.81 -13.87 -12.71
CA ILE A 112 4.85 -12.96 -13.24
C ILE A 112 5.72 -12.38 -12.13
N ALA A 113 5.22 -12.37 -10.89
CA ALA A 113 5.94 -11.85 -9.73
C ALA A 113 7.38 -12.38 -9.56
N PRO A 114 7.73 -13.66 -9.86
CA PRO A 114 9.11 -14.13 -9.81
C PRO A 114 10.05 -13.36 -10.75
N ALA A 115 9.64 -13.12 -12.00
CA ALA A 115 10.45 -12.37 -12.96
C ALA A 115 10.65 -10.91 -12.53
N LEU A 116 9.60 -10.26 -12.03
CA LEU A 116 9.69 -8.89 -11.54
C LEU A 116 10.60 -8.78 -10.31
N ARG A 117 10.51 -9.73 -9.37
CA ARG A 117 11.42 -9.77 -8.22
C ARG A 117 12.89 -9.89 -8.64
N LEU A 118 13.18 -10.71 -9.65
CA LEU A 118 14.53 -10.82 -10.21
C LEU A 118 14.99 -9.49 -10.82
N MET A 119 14.17 -8.91 -11.70
CA MET A 119 14.46 -7.63 -12.35
C MET A 119 14.68 -6.49 -11.35
N HIS A 120 13.87 -6.42 -10.29
CA HIS A 120 14.02 -5.41 -9.24
C HIS A 120 15.20 -5.69 -8.28
N GLY A 121 15.57 -6.96 -8.11
CA GLY A 121 16.72 -7.35 -7.29
C GLY A 121 18.06 -6.98 -7.91
N ASP A 122 18.15 -6.98 -9.25
CA ASP A 122 19.34 -6.55 -9.99
C ASP A 122 18.93 -5.77 -11.26
N PRO A 123 18.65 -4.45 -11.12
CA PRO A 123 18.18 -3.63 -12.23
C PRO A 123 19.27 -3.30 -13.26
N ALA A 124 20.56 -3.50 -12.92
CA ALA A 124 21.68 -3.22 -13.82
C ALA A 124 21.97 -4.41 -14.76
N ARG A 125 21.45 -5.60 -14.43
CA ARG A 125 21.64 -6.81 -15.23
C ARG A 125 20.79 -6.79 -16.50
N ALA A 126 21.40 -7.20 -17.61
CA ALA A 126 20.69 -7.48 -18.85
C ALA A 126 19.93 -8.82 -18.74
N TRP A 127 18.63 -8.75 -18.49
CA TRP A 127 17.78 -9.93 -18.35
C TRP A 127 17.32 -10.48 -19.70
N HIS A 128 17.51 -11.79 -19.93
CA HIS A 128 17.00 -12.52 -21.07
C HIS A 128 15.57 -13.03 -20.84
N LEU A 129 14.76 -13.05 -21.90
CA LEU A 129 13.37 -13.49 -21.82
C LEU A 129 13.23 -14.94 -21.33
N GLU A 130 14.18 -15.81 -21.70
CA GLU A 130 14.14 -17.23 -21.35
C GLU A 130 14.43 -17.49 -19.87
N GLU A 131 15.34 -16.73 -19.25
CA GLU A 131 15.64 -16.89 -17.81
C GLU A 131 14.48 -16.41 -16.93
N LEU A 132 13.81 -15.33 -17.33
CA LEU A 132 12.62 -14.83 -16.63
C LEU A 132 11.45 -15.78 -16.77
N ALA A 133 11.25 -16.35 -17.96
CA ALA A 133 10.24 -17.37 -18.20
C ALA A 133 10.49 -18.63 -17.35
N LYS A 134 11.74 -19.08 -17.25
CA LYS A 134 12.14 -20.20 -16.38
C LYS A 134 11.85 -19.91 -14.91
N ALA A 135 12.16 -18.70 -14.44
CA ALA A 135 11.84 -18.28 -13.07
C ALA A 135 10.33 -18.27 -12.76
N CYS A 136 9.50 -18.11 -13.79
CA CYS A 136 8.04 -18.13 -13.69
C CYS A 136 7.42 -19.51 -13.99
N ALA A 137 8.23 -20.56 -14.20
CA ALA A 137 7.78 -21.89 -14.64
C ALA A 137 6.92 -21.85 -15.93
N MET A 138 7.30 -20.99 -16.89
CA MET A 138 6.60 -20.79 -18.16
C MET A 138 7.49 -21.08 -19.36
N SER A 139 6.86 -21.44 -20.49
CA SER A 139 7.53 -21.40 -21.79
C SER A 139 7.82 -19.94 -22.19
N ARG A 140 8.86 -19.73 -22.99
CA ARG A 140 9.26 -18.39 -23.48
C ARG A 140 8.09 -17.63 -24.11
N THR A 141 7.27 -18.32 -24.91
CA THR A 141 6.11 -17.72 -25.60
C THR A 141 4.98 -17.40 -24.61
N SER A 142 4.67 -18.31 -23.69
CA SER A 142 3.60 -18.07 -22.69
C SER A 142 3.93 -16.89 -21.78
N PHE A 143 5.19 -16.80 -21.34
CA PHE A 143 5.70 -15.68 -20.56
C PHE A 143 5.61 -14.36 -21.35
N ALA A 144 6.04 -14.33 -22.61
CA ALA A 144 5.99 -13.12 -23.43
C ALA A 144 4.57 -12.56 -23.61
N VAL A 145 3.56 -13.44 -23.73
CA VAL A 145 2.15 -13.05 -23.83
C VAL A 145 1.66 -12.48 -22.49
N HIS A 146 1.95 -13.18 -21.38
CA HIS A 146 1.54 -12.74 -20.04
C HIS A 146 2.25 -11.44 -19.62
N PHE A 147 3.52 -11.26 -19.95
CA PHE A 147 4.30 -10.07 -19.59
C PHE A 147 3.89 -8.81 -20.37
N ARG A 148 3.34 -8.98 -21.58
CA ARG A 148 2.88 -7.86 -22.43
C ARG A 148 1.51 -7.32 -22.01
N THR A 149 0.69 -8.14 -21.36
CA THR A 149 -0.74 -7.88 -21.10
C THR A 149 -0.93 -7.33 -19.69
#